data_AF-A0A371WUG1-F1
#
_entry.id   AF-A0A371WUG1-F1
#
_cell.length_a   1.000
_cell.length_b   1.000
_cell.length_c   1.000
_cell.angle_alpha   90.00
_cell.angle_beta   90.00
_cell.angle_gamma   90.00
#
_symmetry.space_group_name_H-M   'P 1'
#
loop_
_entity.id
_entity.type
_entity.pdbx_description
1 polymer ?
#
loop_
_entity_poly.entity_id
_entity_poly.type
_entity_poly.pdbx_seq_one_letter_code
_entity_poly.pdbx_strand_id
1 'polypeptide(L)'
;MDMGIWGKRSATDRSRKQRSGFRVRDLWKHLVASVRAFGEDTRGVILPYVTIMLVVIVGVSVLALDGARYVSLQTQLQKGTDALAIAGAAELNGFPDAITRATAAINNTNANWVSNSSVFGSGANANVTITSITFYSGLPAGSVTPIPSSYVTTDPTQAQYVQVTATPTAMTTILPASFFGGSKSLTTTAAAVAGLTETVCGAQPLFVCNPFETSGMTYSQATQALLDAETTLVGHQVPITTPPGSSYTPGNYGWLQPDTEGTSNETCGPGGQTTGQELAVAQPDTCTNARTVNLNPGVKTPTLLALNIRFDIYTNSWKKCSSDPNYAPDQNVRKGYTGSGCNESTNGSWPPGYTGKSPYSTQAAAALPEDNCILAGTCTSSAYGDGNWVCGDISYKTTATSITVSLGKSGGSNITLTFGSTTGIFQGMGVNSALFPANTYVSQQPTSTTVTLSNPNPSLLSVVIIPSGTTITFAGYWSTAHPNVGAPTGCQGSPYSSITRSAVYNYENTNSLISNTSSGGESGAPTCSSSTPDTTGLRRMLIVPIINCQSSPVSMNGAATGVPVATYGKFFMTQPYDGTTTYAEYLGRLTPGSAGQGSLVQSVQLYR
;
A
#
# COMPACT_ATOMS: atom_id res chain seq x y z
N MET A 1 -27.25 -56.88 14.14
CA MET A 1 -27.94 -57.27 15.39
C MET A 1 -29.40 -56.88 15.20
N ASP A 2 -30.41 -57.72 15.00
CA ASP A 2 -30.60 -59.19 14.98
C ASP A 2 -31.82 -59.41 14.04
N MET A 3 -31.75 -60.23 12.99
CA MET A 3 -31.99 -61.69 12.94
C MET A 3 -33.25 -62.20 13.65
N GLY A 4 -34.15 -62.83 12.86
CA GLY A 4 -35.30 -63.56 13.38
C GLY A 4 -36.17 -64.25 12.33
N ILE A 5 -35.58 -65.12 11.48
CA ILE A 5 -36.31 -66.13 10.71
C ILE A 5 -36.42 -67.40 11.56
N TRP A 6 -37.61 -68.01 11.67
CA TRP A 6 -37.84 -69.44 11.93
C TRP A 6 -39.36 -69.73 11.81
N GLY A 7 -39.87 -70.78 11.17
CA GLY A 7 -39.28 -71.88 10.42
C GLY A 7 -40.33 -73.00 10.17
N LYS A 8 -40.25 -73.63 8.98
CA LYS A 8 -40.35 -75.09 8.67
C LYS A 8 -41.60 -75.88 9.14
N ARG A 9 -42.35 -76.61 8.29
CA ARG A 9 -42.10 -77.83 7.47
C ARG A 9 -43.53 -78.33 7.08
N SER A 10 -43.85 -79.16 6.10
CA SER A 10 -43.16 -80.03 5.14
C SER A 10 -44.15 -80.37 4.03
N ALA A 11 -43.67 -80.50 2.79
CA ALA A 11 -44.31 -81.22 1.69
C ALA A 11 -44.61 -82.68 2.12
N THR A 12 -45.52 -83.44 1.52
CA THR A 12 -45.55 -83.84 0.10
C THR A 12 -46.81 -84.69 -0.11
N ASP A 13 -47.49 -84.58 -1.25
CA ASP A 13 -47.94 -85.79 -1.95
C ASP A 13 -47.97 -85.58 -3.47
N ARG A 14 -47.56 -86.62 -4.18
CA ARG A 14 -47.27 -86.68 -5.60
C ARG A 14 -48.55 -86.94 -6.40
N SER A 15 -48.63 -86.29 -7.56
CA SER A 15 -48.57 -86.95 -8.88
C SER A 15 -49.62 -86.47 -9.88
N ARG A 16 -49.09 -86.14 -11.06
CA ARG A 16 -49.70 -86.17 -12.41
C ARG A 16 -51.16 -85.73 -12.56
N LYS A 17 -51.34 -84.61 -13.29
CA LYS A 17 -51.87 -84.69 -14.67
C LYS A 17 -51.81 -83.36 -15.42
N GLN A 18 -51.52 -83.54 -16.71
CA GLN A 18 -51.94 -82.75 -17.88
C GLN A 18 -51.37 -81.34 -18.09
N ARG A 19 -50.48 -81.29 -19.08
CA ARG A 19 -50.32 -80.17 -19.99
C ARG A 19 -51.69 -79.76 -20.55
N SER A 20 -52.12 -78.54 -20.28
CA SER A 20 -53.06 -77.82 -21.13
C SER A 20 -52.57 -76.39 -21.27
N GLY A 21 -52.49 -75.91 -22.52
CA GLY A 21 -51.89 -74.63 -22.86
C GLY A 21 -52.61 -73.47 -22.17
N PHE A 22 -51.83 -72.63 -21.51
CA PHE A 22 -52.28 -71.40 -20.87
C PHE A 22 -52.73 -70.42 -21.97
N ARG A 23 -54.03 -70.42 -22.29
CA ARG A 23 -54.60 -69.49 -23.26
C ARG A 23 -54.84 -68.15 -22.57
N VAL A 24 -54.28 -67.08 -23.14
CA VAL A 24 -54.47 -65.65 -22.78
C VAL A 24 -55.94 -65.27 -22.51
N ARG A 25 -56.89 -66.04 -23.09
CA ARG A 25 -58.34 -65.89 -22.87
C ARG A 25 -58.78 -66.09 -21.42
N ASP A 26 -58.11 -66.91 -20.59
CA ASP A 26 -58.55 -67.13 -19.20
C ASP A 26 -58.05 -66.05 -18.24
N LEU A 27 -56.91 -65.42 -18.52
CA LEU A 27 -56.48 -64.18 -17.85
C LEU A 27 -57.48 -63.03 -18.10
N TRP A 28 -57.97 -62.92 -19.34
CA TRP A 28 -58.97 -61.93 -19.73
C TRP A 28 -60.31 -62.15 -19.03
N LYS A 29 -60.75 -63.41 -18.85
CA LYS A 29 -61.99 -63.71 -18.12
C LYS A 29 -61.88 -63.37 -16.63
N HIS A 30 -60.74 -63.60 -15.99
CA HIS A 30 -60.54 -63.22 -14.60
C HIS A 30 -60.45 -61.70 -14.42
N LEU A 31 -59.80 -60.98 -15.33
CA LEU A 31 -59.78 -59.52 -15.35
C LEU A 31 -61.18 -58.92 -15.57
N VAL A 32 -61.95 -59.46 -16.52
CA VAL A 32 -63.33 -59.02 -16.80
C VAL A 32 -64.28 -59.36 -15.66
N ALA A 33 -64.11 -60.51 -15.00
CA ALA A 33 -64.89 -60.88 -13.81
C ALA A 33 -64.57 -59.97 -12.61
N SER A 34 -63.30 -59.61 -12.39
CA SER A 34 -62.91 -58.64 -11.35
C SER A 34 -63.41 -57.23 -11.65
N VAL A 35 -63.46 -56.80 -12.92
CA VAL A 35 -64.03 -55.50 -13.33
C VAL A 35 -65.56 -55.49 -13.22
N ARG A 36 -66.25 -56.61 -13.53
CA ARG A 36 -67.70 -56.74 -13.33
C ARG A 36 -68.09 -56.78 -11.85
N ALA A 37 -67.31 -57.47 -11.01
CA ALA A 37 -67.52 -57.47 -9.56
C ALA A 37 -67.33 -56.06 -8.95
N PHE A 38 -66.49 -55.21 -9.56
CA PHE A 38 -66.33 -53.80 -9.19
C PHE A 38 -67.50 -52.91 -9.64
N GLY A 39 -68.25 -53.31 -10.68
CA GLY A 39 -69.38 -52.56 -11.22
C GLY A 39 -70.70 -52.80 -10.49
N GLU A 40 -70.85 -53.91 -9.76
CA GLU A 40 -72.06 -54.25 -9.00
C GLU A 40 -72.02 -53.80 -7.52
N ASP A 41 -70.88 -53.28 -7.05
CA ASP A 41 -70.72 -52.82 -5.66
C ASP A 41 -71.21 -51.37 -5.48
N THR A 42 -72.46 -51.21 -5.08
CA THR A 42 -73.11 -49.92 -4.80
C THR A 42 -72.65 -49.25 -3.49
N ARG A 43 -71.69 -49.84 -2.76
CA ARG A 43 -71.01 -49.20 -1.62
C ARG A 43 -69.73 -48.46 -2.02
N GLY A 44 -69.38 -48.43 -3.31
CA GLY A 44 -68.11 -47.95 -3.85
C GLY A 44 -68.06 -46.50 -4.38
N VAL A 45 -68.93 -45.57 -3.95
CA VAL A 45 -68.87 -44.14 -4.35
C VAL A 45 -67.53 -43.47 -3.98
N ILE A 46 -66.78 -44.08 -3.06
CA ILE A 46 -65.46 -43.61 -2.63
C ILE A 46 -64.39 -43.77 -3.71
N LEU A 47 -64.45 -44.79 -4.59
CA LEU A 47 -63.36 -45.07 -5.54
C LEU A 47 -63.18 -44.00 -6.63
N PRO A 48 -64.25 -43.47 -7.27
CA PRO A 48 -64.14 -42.34 -8.20
C PRO A 48 -63.67 -41.05 -7.51
N TYR A 49 -64.12 -40.82 -6.28
CA TYR A 49 -63.70 -39.66 -5.49
C TYR A 49 -62.21 -39.72 -5.12
N VAL A 50 -61.74 -40.88 -4.66
CA VAL A 50 -60.33 -41.10 -4.29
C VAL A 50 -59.43 -41.00 -5.52
N THR A 51 -59.84 -41.52 -6.68
CA THR A 51 -59.04 -41.42 -7.91
C THR A 51 -58.92 -39.98 -8.41
N ILE A 52 -59.99 -39.18 -8.38
CA ILE A 52 -59.94 -37.76 -8.73
C ILE A 52 -59.07 -36.98 -7.71
N MET A 53 -59.26 -37.21 -6.41
CA MET A 53 -58.46 -36.57 -5.37
C MET A 53 -56.97 -36.95 -5.46
N LEU A 54 -56.65 -38.21 -5.77
CA LEU A 54 -55.28 -38.67 -5.96
C LEU A 54 -54.60 -37.93 -7.11
N VAL A 55 -55.27 -37.77 -8.25
CA VAL A 55 -54.74 -37.02 -9.40
C VAL A 55 -54.48 -35.56 -9.05
N VAL A 56 -55.40 -34.92 -8.31
CA VAL A 56 -55.22 -33.54 -7.84
C VAL A 56 -54.03 -33.43 -6.88
N ILE A 57 -53.92 -34.33 -5.90
CA ILE A 57 -52.81 -34.35 -4.91
C ILE A 57 -51.47 -34.57 -5.61
N VAL A 58 -51.39 -35.50 -6.56
CA VAL A 58 -50.17 -35.75 -7.34
C VAL A 58 -49.83 -34.53 -8.20
N GLY A 59 -50.82 -33.91 -8.85
CA GLY A 59 -50.62 -32.69 -9.63
C GLY A 59 -50.05 -31.53 -8.81
N VAL A 60 -50.60 -31.28 -7.62
CA VAL A 60 -50.11 -30.24 -6.69
C VAL A 60 -48.72 -30.59 -6.16
N SER A 61 -48.45 -31.88 -5.89
CA SER A 61 -47.12 -32.33 -5.41
C SER A 61 -46.03 -32.07 -6.45
N VAL A 62 -46.31 -32.36 -7.73
CA VAL A 62 -45.35 -32.13 -8.82
C VAL A 62 -45.14 -30.62 -9.05
N LEU A 63 -46.20 -29.81 -8.99
CA LEU A 63 -46.07 -28.35 -9.05
C LEU A 63 -45.20 -27.81 -7.91
N ALA A 64 -45.39 -28.32 -6.69
CA ALA A 64 -44.57 -27.93 -5.54
C ALA A 64 -43.08 -28.32 -5.74
N LEU A 65 -42.80 -29.48 -6.33
CA LEU A 65 -41.42 -29.89 -6.67
C LEU A 65 -40.80 -28.97 -7.72
N ASP A 66 -41.54 -28.58 -8.76
CA ASP A 66 -41.05 -27.62 -9.75
C ASP A 66 -40.79 -26.24 -9.13
N GLY A 67 -41.66 -25.78 -8.23
CA GLY A 67 -41.43 -24.55 -7.45
C GLY A 67 -40.17 -24.64 -6.59
N ALA A 68 -39.96 -25.76 -5.88
CA ALA A 68 -38.78 -25.97 -5.05
C ALA A 68 -37.49 -25.98 -5.88
N ARG A 69 -37.49 -26.66 -7.03
CA ARG A 69 -36.34 -26.69 -7.96
C ARG A 69 -36.06 -25.32 -8.55
N TYR A 70 -37.10 -24.55 -8.89
CA TYR A 70 -36.96 -23.19 -9.40
C TYR A 70 -36.32 -22.25 -8.36
N VAL A 71 -36.81 -22.25 -7.12
CA VAL A 71 -36.23 -21.45 -6.03
C VAL A 71 -34.80 -21.88 -5.72
N SER A 72 -34.52 -23.19 -5.79
CA SER A 72 -33.16 -23.71 -5.62
C SER A 72 -32.22 -23.23 -6.73
N LEU A 73 -32.65 -23.28 -8.00
CA LEU A 73 -31.89 -22.76 -9.13
C LEU A 73 -31.62 -21.26 -8.98
N GLN A 74 -32.63 -20.47 -8.61
CA GLN A 74 -32.46 -19.04 -8.39
C GLN A 74 -31.45 -18.75 -7.27
N THR A 75 -31.50 -19.52 -6.19
CA THR A 75 -30.55 -19.40 -5.08
C THR A 75 -29.12 -19.76 -5.52
N GLN A 76 -28.96 -20.78 -6.36
CA GLN A 76 -27.66 -21.18 -6.90
C GLN A 76 -27.09 -20.11 -7.83
N LEU A 77 -27.91 -19.55 -8.74
CA LEU A 77 -27.48 -18.45 -9.61
C LEU A 77 -27.11 -17.20 -8.81
N GLN A 78 -27.89 -16.84 -7.77
CA GLN A 78 -27.59 -15.69 -6.93
C GLN A 78 -26.28 -15.87 -6.17
N LYS A 79 -26.05 -17.04 -5.56
CA LYS A 79 -24.77 -17.36 -4.91
C LYS A 79 -23.61 -17.35 -5.91
N GLY A 80 -23.86 -17.78 -7.14
CA GLY A 80 -23.03 -17.64 -8.34
C GLY A 80 -22.54 -16.22 -8.53
N THR A 81 -23.49 -15.34 -8.84
CA THR A 81 -23.25 -13.95 -9.17
C THR A 81 -22.68 -13.17 -8.00
N ASP A 82 -23.13 -13.43 -6.77
CA ASP A 82 -22.60 -12.78 -5.56
C ASP A 82 -21.11 -13.07 -5.39
N ALA A 83 -20.69 -14.34 -5.52
CA ALA A 83 -19.29 -14.73 -5.40
C ALA A 83 -18.42 -14.16 -6.54
N LEU A 84 -18.92 -14.18 -7.77
CA LEU A 84 -18.21 -13.62 -8.93
C LEU A 84 -18.10 -12.09 -8.84
N ALA A 85 -19.15 -11.41 -8.38
CA ALA A 85 -19.14 -9.97 -8.18
C ALA A 85 -18.13 -9.59 -7.09
N ILE A 86 -18.10 -10.29 -5.94
CA ILE A 86 -17.10 -10.07 -4.89
C ILE A 86 -15.67 -10.28 -5.44
N ALA A 87 -15.44 -11.37 -6.19
CA ALA A 87 -14.14 -11.66 -6.77
C ALA A 87 -13.68 -10.56 -7.76
N GLY A 88 -14.59 -10.09 -8.61
CA GLY A 88 -14.31 -8.98 -9.51
C GLY A 88 -14.07 -7.66 -8.77
N ALA A 89 -14.88 -7.38 -7.74
CA ALA A 89 -14.76 -6.16 -6.96
C ALA A 89 -13.44 -6.09 -6.19
N ALA A 90 -12.95 -7.21 -5.64
CA ALA A 90 -11.68 -7.27 -4.94
C ALA A 90 -10.48 -6.78 -5.77
N GLU A 91 -10.57 -6.87 -7.10
CA GLU A 91 -9.53 -6.43 -8.03
C GLU A 91 -9.63 -4.94 -8.41
N LEU A 92 -10.73 -4.27 -8.06
CA LEU A 92 -10.97 -2.86 -8.35
C LEU A 92 -10.25 -1.96 -7.34
N ASN A 93 -8.92 -1.88 -7.42
CA ASN A 93 -8.08 -1.01 -6.58
C ASN A 93 -7.72 0.34 -7.24
N GLY A 94 -8.34 0.68 -8.37
CA GLY A 94 -8.11 1.95 -9.07
C GLY A 94 -6.80 2.04 -9.86
N PHE A 95 -6.03 0.96 -9.99
CA PHE A 95 -4.87 0.93 -10.91
C PHE A 95 -5.29 0.77 -12.38
N PRO A 96 -4.42 1.14 -13.34
CA PRO A 96 -4.72 1.08 -14.77
C PRO A 96 -5.13 -0.30 -15.32
N ASP A 97 -4.77 -1.38 -14.64
CA ASP A 97 -5.09 -2.76 -15.01
C ASP A 97 -6.26 -3.36 -14.21
N ALA A 98 -6.91 -2.59 -13.33
CA ALA A 98 -7.95 -3.07 -12.42
C ALA A 98 -9.13 -3.76 -13.13
N ILE A 99 -9.67 -3.17 -14.20
CA ILE A 99 -10.75 -3.78 -15.00
C ILE A 99 -10.30 -5.09 -15.65
N THR A 100 -9.05 -5.15 -16.12
CA THR A 100 -8.47 -6.35 -16.74
C THR A 100 -8.35 -7.48 -15.71
N ARG A 101 -7.82 -7.19 -14.51
CA ARG A 101 -7.73 -8.18 -13.43
C ARG A 101 -9.11 -8.60 -12.93
N ALA A 102 -10.04 -7.67 -12.75
CA ALA A 102 -11.43 -7.97 -12.36
C ALA A 102 -12.12 -8.89 -13.37
N THR A 103 -11.97 -8.59 -14.67
CA THR A 103 -12.53 -9.41 -15.75
C THR A 103 -11.90 -10.80 -15.77
N ALA A 104 -10.58 -10.90 -15.55
CA ALA A 104 -9.90 -12.18 -15.43
C ALA A 104 -10.37 -12.97 -14.20
N ALA A 105 -10.54 -12.34 -13.04
CA ALA A 105 -11.04 -12.97 -11.83
C ALA A 105 -12.47 -13.51 -12.00
N ILE A 106 -13.34 -12.74 -12.67
CA ILE A 106 -14.72 -13.15 -12.98
C ILE A 106 -14.74 -14.30 -14.01
N ASN A 107 -13.90 -14.25 -15.05
CA ASN A 107 -13.90 -15.24 -16.12
C ASN A 107 -13.09 -16.51 -15.81
N ASN A 108 -12.21 -16.49 -14.80
CA ASN A 108 -11.39 -17.63 -14.40
C ASN A 108 -12.19 -18.63 -13.57
N THR A 109 -13.21 -19.20 -14.20
CA THR A 109 -14.07 -20.26 -13.67
C THR A 109 -13.40 -21.63 -13.66
N ASN A 110 -12.23 -21.78 -14.30
CA ASN A 110 -11.48 -23.05 -14.41
C ASN A 110 -10.55 -23.33 -13.23
N ALA A 111 -10.19 -22.33 -12.42
CA ALA A 111 -9.20 -22.50 -11.35
C ALA A 111 -9.80 -22.92 -9.98
N ASN A 112 -11.07 -23.31 -9.90
CA ASN A 112 -11.68 -23.90 -8.69
C ASN A 112 -11.74 -22.96 -7.45
N TRP A 113 -11.55 -21.64 -7.61
CA TRP A 113 -11.61 -20.65 -6.51
C TRP A 113 -13.05 -20.34 -6.08
N VAL A 114 -14.02 -20.53 -6.99
CA VAL A 114 -15.45 -20.37 -6.74
C VAL A 114 -16.17 -21.57 -7.36
N SER A 115 -16.28 -22.68 -6.62
CA SER A 115 -17.07 -23.84 -7.04
C SER A 115 -18.57 -23.51 -6.90
N ASN A 116 -19.18 -23.00 -7.96
CA ASN A 116 -20.61 -22.69 -8.01
C ASN A 116 -21.31 -23.58 -9.04
N SER A 117 -21.55 -24.84 -8.67
CA SER A 117 -22.27 -25.78 -9.51
C SER A 117 -23.78 -25.53 -9.45
N SER A 118 -24.41 -25.40 -10.62
CA SER A 118 -25.87 -25.45 -10.71
C SER A 118 -26.31 -26.89 -10.99
N VAL A 119 -27.15 -27.46 -10.11
CA VAL A 119 -27.57 -28.87 -10.17
C VAL A 119 -28.87 -29.06 -10.98
N PHE A 120 -29.62 -27.98 -11.21
CA PHE A 120 -30.93 -28.02 -11.85
C PHE A 120 -30.98 -27.37 -13.24
N GLY A 121 -29.83 -26.93 -13.78
CA GLY A 121 -29.68 -26.51 -15.17
C GLY A 121 -29.66 -27.70 -16.12
N SER A 122 -29.96 -27.47 -17.40
CA SER A 122 -29.99 -28.50 -18.45
C SER A 122 -28.60 -28.98 -18.93
N GLY A 123 -27.52 -28.65 -18.21
CA GLY A 123 -26.14 -29.05 -18.50
C GLY A 123 -25.53 -29.85 -17.35
N ALA A 124 -24.78 -30.91 -17.66
CA ALA A 124 -24.02 -31.68 -16.68
C ALA A 124 -22.91 -30.80 -16.08
N ASN A 125 -22.90 -30.62 -14.75
CA ASN A 125 -21.85 -29.93 -13.97
C ASN A 125 -21.24 -28.70 -14.67
N ALA A 126 -21.93 -27.57 -14.66
CA ALA A 126 -21.40 -26.33 -15.24
C ALA A 126 -21.45 -25.20 -14.20
N ASN A 127 -20.31 -24.53 -14.01
CA ASN A 127 -20.22 -23.28 -13.29
C ASN A 127 -21.26 -22.27 -13.82
N VAL A 128 -21.71 -21.35 -12.96
CA VAL A 128 -22.60 -20.25 -13.39
C VAL A 128 -21.95 -19.48 -14.53
N THR A 129 -22.56 -19.54 -15.72
CA THR A 129 -22.09 -18.81 -16.91
C THR A 129 -22.55 -17.36 -16.84
N ILE A 130 -21.75 -16.45 -17.39
CA ILE A 130 -21.97 -15.00 -17.29
C ILE A 130 -22.45 -14.46 -18.63
N THR A 131 -23.46 -13.58 -18.61
CA THR A 131 -23.94 -12.86 -19.80
C THR A 131 -23.18 -11.55 -20.02
N SER A 132 -22.96 -10.81 -18.92
CA SER A 132 -22.40 -9.45 -18.99
C SER A 132 -21.68 -9.09 -17.71
N ILE A 133 -20.61 -8.31 -17.86
CA ILE A 133 -19.86 -7.66 -16.80
C ILE A 133 -19.92 -6.16 -17.07
N THR A 134 -20.40 -5.37 -16.11
CA THR A 134 -20.50 -3.90 -16.24
C THR A 134 -19.83 -3.23 -15.05
N PHE A 135 -18.97 -2.24 -15.30
CA PHE A 135 -18.26 -1.50 -14.26
C PHE A 135 -18.89 -0.14 -14.03
N TYR A 136 -18.88 0.32 -12.77
CA TYR A 136 -19.43 1.61 -12.38
C TYR A 136 -18.45 2.43 -11.55
N SER A 137 -18.47 3.76 -11.74
CA SER A 137 -17.69 4.72 -10.96
C SER A 137 -18.33 5.11 -9.63
N GLY A 138 -19.63 4.86 -9.50
CA GLY A 138 -20.42 5.17 -8.32
C GLY A 138 -21.76 4.43 -8.37
N LEU A 139 -22.54 4.57 -7.32
CA LEU A 139 -23.92 4.09 -7.27
C LEU A 139 -24.88 5.26 -7.04
N PRO A 140 -26.09 5.24 -7.62
CA PRO A 140 -27.12 6.23 -7.34
C PRO A 140 -27.58 6.15 -5.88
N ALA A 141 -28.10 7.26 -5.35
CA ALA A 141 -28.71 7.26 -4.04
C ALA A 141 -29.98 6.38 -4.03
N GLY A 142 -30.01 5.37 -3.16
CA GLY A 142 -31.11 4.41 -3.05
C GLY A 142 -31.02 3.21 -4.01
N SER A 143 -31.96 2.27 -3.89
CA SER A 143 -31.99 1.04 -4.69
C SER A 143 -32.61 1.29 -6.07
N VAL A 144 -31.79 1.63 -7.06
CA VAL A 144 -32.22 1.82 -8.46
C VAL A 144 -31.78 0.63 -9.30
N THR A 145 -32.76 -0.06 -9.92
CA THR A 145 -32.52 -1.17 -10.86
C THR A 145 -33.32 -0.95 -12.16
N PRO A 146 -32.67 -0.84 -13.34
CA PRO A 146 -31.22 -0.91 -13.58
C PRO A 146 -30.47 0.37 -13.17
N ILE A 147 -29.19 0.24 -12.86
CA ILE A 147 -28.30 1.38 -12.58
C ILE A 147 -28.20 2.25 -13.85
N PRO A 148 -28.35 3.59 -13.75
CA PRO A 148 -28.29 4.49 -14.91
C PRO A 148 -26.95 4.41 -15.65
N SER A 149 -26.99 4.62 -16.97
CA SER A 149 -25.78 4.62 -17.83
C SER A 149 -24.76 5.70 -17.47
N SER A 150 -25.16 6.76 -16.75
CA SER A 150 -24.27 7.82 -16.29
C SER A 150 -23.21 7.36 -15.28
N TYR A 151 -23.43 6.22 -14.62
CA TYR A 151 -22.48 5.63 -13.67
C TYR A 151 -21.55 4.62 -14.32
N VAL A 152 -21.85 4.17 -15.56
CA VAL A 152 -21.03 3.17 -16.26
C VAL A 152 -19.70 3.81 -16.64
N THR A 153 -18.61 3.12 -16.32
CA THR A 153 -17.25 3.56 -16.66
C THR A 153 -16.48 2.47 -17.36
N THR A 154 -15.63 2.88 -18.31
CA THR A 154 -14.60 2.05 -18.92
C THR A 154 -13.20 2.44 -18.45
N ASP A 155 -13.10 3.48 -17.60
CA ASP A 155 -11.83 3.90 -17.02
C ASP A 155 -11.53 3.04 -15.78
N PRO A 156 -10.43 2.26 -15.79
CA PRO A 156 -10.06 1.38 -14.69
C PRO A 156 -9.74 2.13 -13.40
N THR A 157 -9.31 3.40 -13.49
CA THR A 157 -8.97 4.23 -12.32
C THR A 157 -10.22 4.74 -11.59
N GLN A 158 -11.32 4.88 -12.31
CA GLN A 158 -12.62 5.31 -11.77
C GLN A 158 -13.51 4.14 -11.38
N ALA A 159 -13.25 2.92 -11.86
CA ALA A 159 -14.06 1.74 -11.54
C ALA A 159 -13.98 1.39 -10.04
N GLN A 160 -15.13 1.45 -9.36
CA GLN A 160 -15.29 1.13 -7.93
C GLN A 160 -16.24 -0.05 -7.70
N TYR A 161 -17.18 -0.26 -8.63
CA TYR A 161 -18.19 -1.31 -8.53
C TYR A 161 -18.23 -2.15 -9.81
N VAL A 162 -18.63 -3.41 -9.67
CA VAL A 162 -18.88 -4.32 -10.78
C VAL A 162 -20.23 -5.00 -10.61
N GLN A 163 -21.00 -5.07 -11.69
CA GLN A 163 -22.19 -5.90 -11.80
C GLN A 163 -21.89 -7.13 -12.66
N VAL A 164 -22.22 -8.30 -12.11
CA VAL A 164 -22.15 -9.58 -12.83
C VAL A 164 -23.56 -10.11 -13.02
N THR A 165 -23.93 -10.38 -14.27
CA THR A 165 -25.25 -10.96 -14.63
C THR A 165 -25.06 -12.37 -15.15
N ALA A 166 -25.74 -13.34 -14.55
CA ALA A 166 -25.70 -14.74 -15.01
C ALA A 166 -26.43 -14.94 -16.35
N THR A 167 -26.07 -15.99 -17.08
CA THR A 167 -26.82 -16.45 -18.25
C THR A 167 -28.18 -16.99 -17.81
N PRO A 168 -29.28 -16.53 -18.43
CA PRO A 168 -30.60 -17.08 -18.16
C PRO A 168 -30.59 -18.60 -18.32
N THR A 169 -30.86 -19.32 -17.24
CA THR A 169 -30.82 -20.79 -17.22
C THR A 169 -32.25 -21.33 -17.24
N ALA A 170 -32.53 -22.17 -18.23
CA ALA A 170 -33.83 -22.82 -18.37
C ALA A 170 -33.86 -24.15 -17.61
N MET A 171 -34.92 -24.34 -16.83
CA MET A 171 -35.28 -25.58 -16.16
C MET A 171 -36.56 -26.14 -16.77
N THR A 172 -36.55 -27.42 -17.11
CA THR A 172 -37.75 -28.13 -17.56
C THR A 172 -38.63 -28.51 -16.36
N THR A 173 -39.92 -28.23 -16.47
CA THR A 173 -40.92 -28.62 -15.46
C THR A 173 -41.19 -30.11 -15.51
N ILE A 174 -41.35 -30.74 -14.34
CA ILE A 174 -41.80 -32.12 -14.19
C ILE A 174 -43.31 -32.19 -14.43
N LEU A 175 -44.05 -31.15 -14.03
CA LEU A 175 -45.46 -31.03 -14.37
C LEU A 175 -45.58 -30.89 -15.90
N PRO A 176 -46.40 -31.71 -16.58
CA PRO A 176 -46.70 -31.55 -17.99
C PRO A 176 -47.63 -30.34 -18.19
N ALA A 177 -47.16 -29.15 -17.82
CA ALA A 177 -47.92 -27.90 -17.84
C ALA A 177 -48.49 -27.59 -19.24
N SER A 178 -47.85 -28.08 -20.31
CA SER A 178 -48.36 -28.00 -21.68
C SER A 178 -49.73 -28.64 -21.88
N PHE A 179 -50.11 -29.61 -21.05
CA PHE A 179 -51.42 -30.25 -21.08
C PHE A 179 -52.54 -29.32 -20.59
N PHE A 180 -52.16 -28.26 -19.86
CA PHE A 180 -53.04 -27.23 -19.32
C PHE A 180 -52.78 -25.84 -19.95
N GLY A 181 -52.09 -25.78 -21.09
CA GLY A 181 -51.73 -24.53 -21.78
C GLY A 181 -50.55 -23.76 -21.19
N GLY A 182 -49.82 -24.33 -20.22
CA GLY A 182 -48.63 -23.74 -19.60
C GLY A 182 -47.31 -24.07 -20.32
N SER A 183 -46.26 -23.31 -20.00
CA SER A 183 -44.90 -23.48 -20.55
C SER A 183 -44.18 -24.71 -19.99
N LYS A 184 -43.45 -25.46 -20.84
CA LYS A 184 -42.62 -26.63 -20.43
C LYS A 184 -41.27 -26.26 -19.80
N SER A 185 -40.90 -24.99 -19.85
CA SER A 185 -39.63 -24.47 -19.36
C SER A 185 -39.83 -23.18 -18.59
N LEU A 186 -39.22 -23.08 -17.41
CA LEU A 186 -39.05 -21.81 -16.70
C LEU A 186 -37.61 -21.37 -16.85
N THR A 187 -37.40 -20.08 -17.15
CA THR A 187 -36.06 -19.49 -17.26
C THR A 187 -35.89 -18.53 -16.09
N THR A 188 -34.72 -18.55 -15.46
CA THR A 188 -34.39 -17.60 -14.41
C THR A 188 -32.96 -17.08 -14.56
N THR A 189 -32.72 -15.88 -14.03
CA THR A 189 -31.42 -15.21 -14.06
C THR A 189 -31.16 -14.54 -12.71
N ALA A 190 -29.90 -14.26 -12.44
CA ALA A 190 -29.46 -13.52 -11.26
C ALA A 190 -28.47 -12.43 -11.68
N ALA A 191 -28.42 -11.36 -10.89
CA ALA A 191 -27.41 -10.33 -10.99
C ALA A 191 -26.95 -9.93 -9.58
N ALA A 192 -25.70 -9.53 -9.47
CA ALA A 192 -25.13 -9.04 -8.22
C ALA A 192 -24.20 -7.86 -8.50
N VAL A 193 -24.22 -6.88 -7.60
CA VAL A 193 -23.31 -5.72 -7.62
C VAL A 193 -22.42 -5.80 -6.41
N ALA A 194 -21.12 -5.64 -6.60
CA ALA A 194 -20.15 -5.55 -5.51
C ALA A 194 -19.20 -4.38 -5.74
N GLY A 195 -18.63 -3.84 -4.67
CA GLY A 195 -17.63 -2.78 -4.72
C GLY A 195 -16.50 -3.00 -3.72
N LEU A 196 -15.35 -2.38 -4.00
CA LEU A 196 -14.20 -2.35 -3.10
C LEU A 196 -14.06 -0.97 -2.48
N THR A 197 -13.96 -0.96 -1.15
CA THR A 197 -13.59 0.21 -0.36
C THR A 197 -12.20 -0.02 0.23
N GLU A 198 -11.32 0.94 0.05
CA GLU A 198 -9.97 0.92 0.62
C GLU A 198 -9.84 2.03 1.67
N THR A 199 -9.31 1.65 2.84
CA THR A 199 -9.11 2.56 3.97
C THR A 199 -7.65 2.55 4.36
N VAL A 200 -7.04 3.73 4.46
CA VAL A 200 -5.68 3.90 4.95
C VAL A 200 -5.71 4.48 6.36
N CYS A 201 -5.00 3.86 7.28
CA CYS A 201 -4.80 4.39 8.63
C CYS A 201 -3.37 4.87 8.81
N GLY A 202 -3.14 5.86 9.67
CA GLY A 202 -1.79 6.33 10.00
C GLY A 202 -1.09 7.14 8.90
N ALA A 203 -1.84 7.65 7.92
CA ALA A 203 -1.33 8.55 6.89
C ALA A 203 -1.08 9.95 7.45
N GLN A 204 0.03 10.58 7.08
CA GLN A 204 0.30 11.95 7.46
C GLN A 204 -0.46 12.92 6.56
N PRO A 205 -0.84 14.11 7.07
CA PRO A 205 -1.63 15.10 6.32
C PRO A 205 -0.78 15.89 5.31
N LEU A 206 0.03 15.18 4.53
CA LEU A 206 0.86 15.70 3.46
C LEU A 206 0.66 14.82 2.22
N PHE A 207 0.87 15.36 1.03
CA PHE A 207 0.88 14.58 -0.21
C PHE A 207 2.12 14.92 -1.03
N VAL A 208 2.49 14.03 -1.94
CA VAL A 208 3.56 14.24 -2.92
C VAL A 208 3.01 14.11 -4.33
N CYS A 209 3.43 15.01 -5.21
CA CYS A 209 3.12 14.93 -6.62
C CYS A 209 3.96 13.86 -7.29
N ASN A 210 3.33 13.01 -8.07
CA ASN A 210 3.97 11.94 -8.81
C ASN A 210 5.13 12.50 -9.67
N PRO A 211 6.39 12.11 -9.39
CA PRO A 211 7.54 12.66 -10.10
C PRO A 211 7.68 12.14 -11.54
N PHE A 212 6.91 11.12 -11.94
CA PHE A 212 6.92 10.53 -13.28
C PHE A 212 5.88 11.13 -14.22
N GLU A 213 5.17 12.16 -13.78
CA GLU A 213 4.26 12.90 -14.64
C GLU A 213 5.05 13.65 -15.72
N THR A 214 4.61 13.45 -16.96
CA THR A 214 5.07 14.24 -18.11
C THR A 214 3.88 14.97 -18.73
N SER A 215 4.14 16.11 -19.34
CA SER A 215 3.10 16.95 -19.93
C SER A 215 2.30 16.16 -20.98
N GLY A 216 0.97 16.14 -20.83
CA GLY A 216 0.05 15.47 -21.77
C GLY A 216 -0.35 14.05 -21.40
N MET A 217 0.21 13.46 -20.33
CA MET A 217 -0.26 12.17 -19.81
C MET A 217 -1.69 12.25 -19.28
N THR A 218 -2.48 11.20 -19.51
CA THR A 218 -3.74 10.99 -18.78
C THR A 218 -3.46 10.51 -17.36
N TYR A 219 -4.45 10.64 -16.45
CA TYR A 219 -4.34 10.15 -15.08
C TYR A 219 -3.94 8.66 -14.99
N SER A 220 -4.47 7.83 -15.90
CA SER A 220 -4.15 6.40 -15.98
C SER A 220 -2.70 6.17 -16.44
N GLN A 221 -2.23 6.92 -17.44
CA GLN A 221 -0.85 6.83 -17.94
C GLN A 221 0.18 7.30 -16.89
N ALA A 222 -0.11 8.41 -16.20
CA ALA A 222 0.74 8.90 -15.12
C ALA A 222 0.82 7.92 -13.95
N THR A 223 -0.32 7.33 -13.56
CA THR A 223 -0.36 6.26 -12.56
C THR A 223 0.48 5.07 -13.00
N GLN A 224 0.37 4.62 -14.26
CA GLN A 224 1.18 3.51 -14.76
C GLN A 224 2.67 3.81 -14.72
N ALA A 225 3.09 5.01 -15.12
CA ALA A 225 4.49 5.42 -15.08
C ALA A 225 5.07 5.37 -13.65
N LEU A 226 4.27 5.73 -12.64
CA LEU A 226 4.65 5.57 -11.23
C LEU A 226 4.82 4.10 -10.83
N LEU A 227 3.89 3.23 -11.25
CA LEU A 227 3.95 1.80 -10.96
C LEU A 227 5.19 1.15 -11.58
N ASP A 228 5.49 1.48 -12.83
CA ASP A 228 6.63 0.93 -13.56
C ASP A 228 7.97 1.36 -12.94
N ALA A 229 8.02 2.57 -12.37
CA ALA A 229 9.21 3.13 -11.75
C ALA A 229 9.37 2.75 -10.26
N GLU A 230 8.38 2.11 -9.62
CA GLU A 230 8.36 1.86 -8.17
C GLU A 230 9.66 1.17 -7.68
N THR A 231 10.07 0.10 -8.34
CA THR A 231 11.27 -0.67 -7.95
C THR A 231 12.56 0.11 -8.11
N THR A 232 12.59 1.05 -9.06
CA THR A 232 13.75 1.92 -9.31
C THR A 232 13.83 3.07 -8.33
N LEU A 233 12.72 3.48 -7.71
CA LEU A 233 12.68 4.59 -6.76
C LEU A 233 13.13 4.21 -5.34
N VAL A 234 13.15 2.92 -5.00
CA VAL A 234 13.48 2.50 -3.63
C VAL A 234 14.90 2.96 -3.29
N GLY A 235 15.05 3.70 -2.20
CA GLY A 235 16.33 4.28 -1.77
C GLY A 235 16.58 5.71 -2.27
N HIS A 236 15.80 6.20 -3.24
CA HIS A 236 15.90 7.58 -3.72
C HIS A 236 15.26 8.54 -2.71
N GLN A 237 15.88 9.69 -2.50
CA GLN A 237 15.31 10.72 -1.64
C GLN A 237 14.41 11.68 -2.41
N VAL A 238 13.37 12.17 -1.73
CA VAL A 238 12.47 13.17 -2.29
C VAL A 238 12.43 14.38 -1.34
N PRO A 239 12.55 15.62 -1.85
CA PRO A 239 12.64 16.84 -1.04
C PRO A 239 11.28 17.31 -0.53
N ILE A 240 11.02 17.22 0.77
CA ILE A 240 9.85 17.82 1.41
C ILE A 240 10.15 19.30 1.64
N THR A 241 9.62 20.15 0.78
CA THR A 241 9.76 21.61 0.84
C THR A 241 8.46 22.30 1.26
N THR A 242 8.53 23.62 1.45
CA THR A 242 7.31 24.42 1.49
C THR A 242 6.54 24.27 0.17
N PRO A 243 5.21 24.06 0.22
CA PRO A 243 4.41 23.84 -0.98
C PRO A 243 4.33 25.11 -1.84
N PRO A 244 4.27 24.98 -3.17
CA PRO A 244 4.00 26.11 -4.05
C PRO A 244 2.59 26.67 -3.79
N GLY A 245 2.45 28.00 -3.80
CA GLY A 245 1.20 28.66 -3.41
C GLY A 245 0.00 28.45 -4.35
N SER A 246 0.19 27.97 -5.58
CA SER A 246 -0.89 27.88 -6.57
C SER A 246 -0.66 26.95 -7.76
N SER A 247 0.48 26.27 -7.90
CA SER A 247 0.72 25.35 -9.02
C SER A 247 1.66 24.23 -8.61
N TYR A 248 1.13 23.01 -8.62
CA TYR A 248 1.88 21.81 -8.29
C TYR A 248 2.52 21.24 -9.56
N THR A 249 3.83 20.96 -9.45
CA THR A 249 4.63 20.29 -10.47
C THR A 249 5.12 18.94 -9.94
N PRO A 250 5.58 18.03 -10.82
CA PRO A 250 6.05 16.70 -10.40
C PRO A 250 7.09 16.81 -9.27
N GLY A 251 6.91 16.02 -8.21
CA GLY A 251 7.73 16.02 -7.00
C GLY A 251 7.51 17.18 -6.02
N ASN A 252 6.57 18.09 -6.27
CA ASN A 252 6.16 19.05 -5.22
C ASN A 252 5.38 18.34 -4.11
N TYR A 253 5.37 18.98 -2.95
CA TYR A 253 4.60 18.55 -1.80
C TYR A 253 3.46 19.52 -1.53
N GLY A 254 2.42 19.05 -0.85
CA GLY A 254 1.33 19.87 -0.36
C GLY A 254 0.67 19.29 0.89
N TRP A 255 -0.29 20.04 1.41
CA TRP A 255 -0.98 19.72 2.65
C TRP A 255 -2.35 19.11 2.40
N LEU A 256 -2.73 18.18 3.26
CA LEU A 256 -4.06 17.62 3.31
C LEU A 256 -4.85 18.20 4.48
N GLN A 257 -6.15 18.27 4.29
CA GLN A 257 -7.07 18.53 5.39
C GLN A 257 -7.15 17.27 6.25
N PRO A 258 -6.92 17.36 7.57
CA PRO A 258 -7.23 16.26 8.48
C PRO A 258 -8.73 15.95 8.42
N ASP A 259 -9.09 14.67 8.34
CA ASP A 259 -10.49 14.23 8.13
C ASP A 259 -11.42 14.54 9.31
N THR A 260 -10.88 14.75 10.51
CA THR A 260 -11.62 15.23 11.68
C THR A 260 -10.98 16.48 12.25
N GLU A 261 -11.56 17.64 11.93
CA GLU A 261 -11.29 18.85 12.70
C GLU A 261 -11.83 18.66 14.13
N GLY A 262 -10.95 18.56 15.11
CA GLY A 262 -11.29 18.66 16.53
C GLY A 262 -11.58 17.36 17.30
N THR A 263 -11.22 16.18 16.78
CA THR A 263 -11.27 14.91 17.56
C THR A 263 -9.91 14.30 17.86
N SER A 264 -8.88 14.72 17.16
CA SER A 264 -7.51 14.34 17.46
C SER A 264 -7.12 14.93 18.81
N ASN A 265 -6.36 14.17 19.59
CA ASN A 265 -5.87 14.52 20.93
C ASN A 265 -4.79 15.64 20.83
N GLU A 266 -5.09 16.70 20.09
CA GLU A 266 -4.21 17.79 19.70
C GLU A 266 -4.06 18.80 20.84
N THR A 267 -3.66 18.27 21.99
CA THR A 267 -3.34 18.98 23.23
C THR A 267 -2.19 19.97 23.07
N CYS A 268 -1.40 19.84 22.00
CA CYS A 268 -0.14 20.53 21.82
C CYS A 268 0.08 21.12 20.42
N GLY A 269 1.00 22.08 20.30
CA GLY A 269 1.31 22.80 19.07
C GLY A 269 0.71 24.21 18.98
N PRO A 270 0.96 24.92 17.85
CA PRO A 270 0.36 26.23 17.58
C PRO A 270 -1.16 26.10 17.40
N GLY A 271 -1.92 26.98 18.05
CA GLY A 271 -3.39 26.97 17.95
C GLY A 271 -3.87 27.28 16.53
N GLY A 272 -4.90 26.57 16.07
CA GLY A 272 -5.50 26.76 14.75
C GLY A 272 -4.70 26.14 13.59
N GLN A 273 -3.79 25.19 13.87
CA GLN A 273 -2.96 24.52 12.87
C GLN A 273 -3.09 22.99 12.96
N THR A 274 -4.32 22.49 12.85
CA THR A 274 -4.67 21.05 12.95
C THR A 274 -3.80 20.17 12.06
N THR A 275 -3.51 20.59 10.81
CA THR A 275 -2.57 19.88 9.92
C THR A 275 -1.18 19.68 10.55
N GLY A 276 -0.63 20.69 11.22
CA GLY A 276 0.66 20.57 11.90
C GLY A 276 0.59 19.71 13.15
N GLN A 277 -0.51 19.80 13.88
CA GLN A 277 -0.72 19.04 15.11
C GLN A 277 -0.82 17.55 14.78
N GLU A 278 -1.66 17.16 13.81
CA GLU A 278 -1.75 15.78 13.32
C GLU A 278 -0.42 15.27 12.72
N LEU A 279 0.31 16.12 11.99
CA LEU A 279 1.64 15.74 11.45
C LEU A 279 2.67 15.43 12.55
N ALA A 280 2.53 16.10 13.70
CA ALA A 280 3.41 15.98 14.85
C ALA A 280 3.09 14.76 15.72
N VAL A 281 1.87 14.22 15.72
CA VAL A 281 1.49 13.08 16.57
C VAL A 281 2.30 11.82 16.22
N ALA A 282 2.63 11.01 17.23
CA ALA A 282 3.33 9.72 17.11
C ALA A 282 2.64 8.75 16.16
N GLN A 283 1.36 8.51 16.42
CA GLN A 283 0.49 7.63 15.65
C GLN A 283 -0.76 8.42 15.28
N PRO A 284 -0.96 8.80 14.00
CA PRO A 284 -2.19 9.45 13.57
C PRO A 284 -3.39 8.54 13.85
N ASP A 285 -4.41 9.04 14.56
CA ASP A 285 -5.60 8.26 14.94
C ASP A 285 -6.63 8.14 13.80
N THR A 286 -6.36 8.77 12.65
CA THR A 286 -7.31 8.89 11.55
C THR A 286 -7.14 7.75 10.52
N CYS A 287 -8.26 7.10 10.21
CA CYS A 287 -8.40 6.17 9.10
C CYS A 287 -9.30 6.81 8.04
N THR A 288 -8.78 6.96 6.83
CA THR A 288 -9.40 7.76 5.76
C THR A 288 -9.57 6.93 4.49
N ASN A 289 -10.40 7.42 3.56
CA ASN A 289 -10.57 6.77 2.27
C ASN A 289 -9.26 6.83 1.47
N ALA A 290 -8.76 5.68 1.00
CA ALA A 290 -7.49 5.61 0.28
C ALA A 290 -7.59 6.04 -1.21
N ARG A 291 -8.79 6.26 -1.75
CA ARG A 291 -8.96 6.64 -3.16
C ARG A 291 -8.92 8.13 -3.41
N THR A 292 -9.30 8.95 -2.43
CA THR A 292 -9.41 10.38 -2.61
C THR A 292 -9.02 11.14 -1.37
N VAL A 293 -8.40 12.30 -1.55
CA VAL A 293 -7.99 13.19 -0.45
C VAL A 293 -8.47 14.62 -0.66
N ASN A 294 -8.53 15.38 0.43
CA ASN A 294 -8.91 16.79 0.44
C ASN A 294 -7.70 17.67 0.72
N LEU A 295 -7.46 18.67 -0.12
CA LEU A 295 -6.31 19.56 -0.01
C LEU A 295 -6.58 20.69 0.97
N ASN A 296 -5.58 21.04 1.77
CA ASN A 296 -5.60 22.21 2.67
C ASN A 296 -4.52 23.21 2.25
N PRO A 297 -4.71 23.95 1.14
CA PRO A 297 -3.68 24.76 0.51
C PRO A 297 -3.18 25.90 1.42
N GLY A 298 -2.04 26.46 1.04
CA GLY A 298 -1.44 27.62 1.68
C GLY A 298 -0.16 27.32 2.44
N VAL A 299 0.61 28.37 2.69
CA VAL A 299 1.88 28.27 3.41
C VAL A 299 1.60 28.15 4.91
N LYS A 300 1.64 26.92 5.42
CA LYS A 300 1.55 26.64 6.86
C LYS A 300 2.95 26.52 7.46
N THR A 301 3.66 27.65 7.60
CA THR A 301 5.06 27.69 8.04
C THR A 301 5.39 26.91 9.32
N PRO A 302 4.55 26.89 10.39
CA PRO A 302 4.88 26.10 11.59
C PRO A 302 4.63 24.58 11.44
N THR A 303 4.06 24.13 10.31
CA THR A 303 3.72 22.72 10.05
C THR A 303 4.94 21.88 9.71
N LEU A 304 5.91 22.37 8.93
CA LEU A 304 7.12 21.56 8.65
C LEU A 304 8.01 21.38 9.90
N LEU A 305 7.98 22.34 10.83
CA LEU A 305 8.64 22.22 12.13
C LEU A 305 8.06 21.08 12.99
N ALA A 306 6.83 20.60 12.74
CA ALA A 306 6.28 19.44 13.44
C ALA A 306 7.05 18.14 13.09
N LEU A 307 7.63 18.03 11.90
CA LEU A 307 8.41 16.86 11.51
C LEU A 307 9.64 16.68 12.41
N ASN A 308 10.19 17.79 12.92
CA ASN A 308 11.38 17.80 13.77
C ASN A 308 11.17 17.13 15.13
N ILE A 309 9.94 16.98 15.60
CA ILE A 309 9.64 16.27 16.86
C ILE A 309 10.14 14.82 16.81
N ARG A 310 10.12 14.18 15.63
CA ARG A 310 10.66 12.83 15.40
C ARG A 310 12.14 12.74 15.75
N PHE A 311 12.87 13.84 15.60
CA PHE A 311 14.30 13.99 15.91
C PHE A 311 14.54 14.61 17.29
N ASP A 312 13.55 14.63 18.19
CA ASP A 312 13.69 15.22 19.53
C ASP A 312 14.09 16.71 19.46
N ILE A 313 13.45 17.44 18.56
CA ILE A 313 13.64 18.89 18.32
C ILE A 313 12.29 19.57 18.52
N TYR A 314 12.15 20.29 19.64
CA TYR A 314 10.96 21.06 20.01
C TYR A 314 11.24 22.57 19.96
N THR A 315 10.96 23.21 18.81
CA THR A 315 11.10 24.67 18.60
C THR A 315 9.82 25.44 18.85
N ASN A 316 9.90 26.75 19.12
CA ASN A 316 8.77 27.67 19.04
C ASN A 316 7.54 27.17 19.82
N SER A 317 6.35 27.20 19.19
CA SER A 317 5.08 26.73 19.76
C SER A 317 5.03 25.22 20.06
N TRP A 318 6.01 24.44 19.59
CA TRP A 318 6.14 23.01 19.84
C TRP A 318 6.90 22.69 21.13
N LYS A 319 7.56 23.67 21.77
CA LYS A 319 8.30 23.47 23.04
C LYS A 319 7.46 22.81 24.14
N LYS A 320 6.18 23.16 24.22
CA LYS A 320 5.25 22.61 25.22
C LYS A 320 4.90 21.13 24.97
N CYS A 321 5.29 20.56 23.81
CA CYS A 321 4.98 19.18 23.43
C CYS A 321 6.05 18.19 23.88
N SER A 322 7.18 18.66 24.40
CA SER A 322 8.26 17.78 24.85
C SER A 322 7.88 16.93 26.06
N SER A 323 6.81 17.27 26.78
CA SER A 323 6.30 16.50 27.91
C SER A 323 5.03 15.71 27.61
N ASP A 324 4.53 15.76 26.38
CA ASP A 324 3.29 15.09 25.99
C ASP A 324 3.62 13.73 25.34
N PRO A 325 3.09 12.61 25.87
CA PRO A 325 3.34 11.28 25.30
C PRO A 325 2.87 11.12 23.85
N ASN A 326 1.84 11.85 23.41
CA ASN A 326 1.34 11.79 22.03
C ASN A 326 2.36 12.38 21.03
N TYR A 327 3.28 13.19 21.52
CA TYR A 327 4.30 13.89 20.74
C TYR A 327 5.71 13.37 21.08
N ALA A 328 5.81 12.10 21.47
CA ALA A 328 7.07 11.45 21.74
C ALA A 328 8.00 11.48 20.49
N PRO A 329 9.31 11.62 20.70
CA PRO A 329 10.30 11.49 19.65
C PRO A 329 10.50 10.02 19.28
N ASP A 330 11.27 9.78 18.23
CA ASP A 330 11.73 8.44 17.90
C ASP A 330 12.74 7.89 18.92
N GLN A 331 12.90 6.58 19.02
CA GLN A 331 13.92 5.96 19.89
C GLN A 331 15.35 6.30 19.46
N ASN A 332 15.56 6.49 18.16
CA ASN A 332 16.84 6.91 17.60
C ASN A 332 16.63 8.27 16.93
N VAL A 333 17.19 9.32 17.52
CA VAL A 333 17.07 10.72 17.10
C VAL A 333 18.35 11.31 16.55
N ARG A 334 19.29 10.46 16.10
CA ARG A 334 20.52 10.91 15.47
C ARG A 334 20.21 11.83 14.30
N LYS A 335 20.82 13.00 14.31
CA LYS A 335 20.46 14.19 13.52
C LYS A 335 21.69 14.95 13.00
N GLY A 336 22.90 14.50 13.31
CA GLY A 336 24.16 15.08 12.89
C GLY A 336 24.62 16.28 13.71
N TYR A 337 24.18 16.40 14.96
CA TYR A 337 24.45 17.58 15.80
C TYR A 337 25.52 17.30 16.85
N THR A 338 26.49 18.20 17.00
CA THR A 338 27.47 18.11 18.10
C THR A 338 26.88 18.61 19.41
N GLY A 339 27.12 17.91 20.52
CA GLY A 339 26.60 18.27 21.85
C GLY A 339 25.28 17.59 22.23
N SER A 340 24.97 17.59 23.52
CA SER A 340 23.82 16.89 24.12
C SER A 340 22.72 17.84 24.62
N GLY A 341 22.72 19.09 24.16
CA GLY A 341 21.86 20.16 24.68
C GLY A 341 20.53 20.31 23.94
N CYS A 342 19.47 20.68 24.66
CA CYS A 342 18.14 20.95 24.11
C CYS A 342 17.92 22.44 23.80
N ASN A 343 18.93 23.10 23.23
CA ASN A 343 18.87 24.51 22.87
C ASN A 343 19.92 24.88 21.80
N GLU A 344 19.66 26.00 21.12
CA GLU A 344 20.53 26.57 20.07
C GLU A 344 21.90 26.99 20.62
N SER A 345 21.97 27.44 21.87
CA SER A 345 23.22 27.93 22.48
C SER A 345 24.29 26.87 22.66
N THR A 346 23.92 25.58 22.70
CA THR A 346 24.88 24.46 22.81
C THR A 346 25.23 23.84 21.45
N ASN A 347 24.37 24.00 20.43
CA ASN A 347 24.43 23.26 19.17
C ASN A 347 24.53 24.15 17.90
N GLY A 348 24.53 25.48 18.03
CA GLY A 348 24.48 26.43 16.89
C GLY A 348 23.04 26.88 16.53
N SER A 349 22.90 27.71 15.50
CA SER A 349 21.60 28.26 15.03
C SER A 349 20.58 27.14 14.82
N TRP A 350 19.30 27.34 15.18
CA TRP A 350 18.32 26.24 15.26
C TRP A 350 16.94 26.63 14.67
N PRO A 351 16.24 25.76 13.92
CA PRO A 351 16.84 24.60 13.24
C PRO A 351 18.02 25.10 12.38
N PRO A 352 19.19 24.44 12.42
CA PRO A 352 20.32 24.91 11.66
C PRO A 352 19.98 24.70 10.19
N GLY A 353 19.69 25.78 9.48
CA GLY A 353 19.97 25.81 8.05
C GLY A 353 21.43 25.39 7.89
N TYR A 354 21.71 24.55 6.92
CA TYR A 354 23.06 24.17 6.51
C TYR A 354 23.99 25.41 6.48
N THR A 355 24.75 25.66 7.55
CA THR A 355 25.63 26.85 7.63
C THR A 355 26.94 26.59 6.91
N GLY A 356 26.90 26.04 5.68
CA GLY A 356 28.08 25.78 4.84
C GLY A 356 29.18 24.90 5.45
N LYS A 357 28.99 24.44 6.69
CA LYS A 357 29.79 23.46 7.42
C LYS A 357 28.90 22.25 7.55
N SER A 358 29.05 21.33 6.60
CA SER A 358 28.41 20.02 6.66
C SER A 358 28.57 19.39 8.05
N PRO A 359 27.62 18.57 8.54
CA PRO A 359 27.80 17.78 9.77
C PRO A 359 29.14 17.01 9.79
N TYR A 360 29.68 16.65 8.63
CA TYR A 360 30.96 15.96 8.50
C TYR A 360 32.23 16.85 8.63
N SER A 361 32.09 18.17 8.66
CA SER A 361 33.23 19.11 8.57
C SER A 361 34.18 19.08 9.77
N THR A 362 33.72 18.53 10.88
CA THR A 362 34.52 18.25 12.09
C THR A 362 34.68 16.76 12.36
N GLN A 363 34.17 15.87 11.49
CA GLN A 363 34.02 14.42 11.76
C GLN A 363 33.34 14.13 13.11
N ALA A 364 32.57 15.11 13.60
CA ALA A 364 32.10 15.13 14.97
C ALA A 364 30.74 14.46 15.09
N ALA A 365 29.86 14.62 14.10
CA ALA A 365 28.51 14.09 14.13
C ALA A 365 28.00 13.88 12.70
N ALA A 366 27.04 12.99 12.50
CA ALA A 366 26.48 12.75 11.17
C ALA A 366 25.01 12.34 11.24
N ALA A 367 24.18 13.00 10.42
CA ALA A 367 22.84 12.53 10.09
C ALA A 367 22.94 11.53 8.93
N LEU A 368 21.89 10.74 8.68
CA LEU A 368 21.87 9.89 7.50
C LEU A 368 22.06 10.78 6.25
N PRO A 369 23.07 10.53 5.40
CA PRO A 369 23.47 11.45 4.34
C PRO A 369 22.35 11.70 3.33
N GLU A 370 22.36 12.83 2.64
CA GLU A 370 21.51 12.98 1.46
C GLU A 370 22.06 12.21 0.26
N ASP A 371 21.28 12.07 -0.82
CA ASP A 371 21.77 11.51 -2.08
C ASP A 371 22.90 12.41 -2.59
N ASN A 372 23.94 11.80 -3.14
CA ASN A 372 25.15 12.51 -3.55
C ASN A 372 24.86 13.58 -4.62
N CYS A 373 23.90 13.33 -5.50
CA CYS A 373 23.49 14.37 -6.45
C CYS A 373 22.85 15.58 -5.77
N ILE A 374 22.19 15.40 -4.61
CA ILE A 374 21.54 16.47 -3.86
C ILE A 374 22.63 17.32 -3.21
N LEU A 375 23.57 16.66 -2.53
CA LEU A 375 24.73 17.29 -1.91
C LEU A 375 25.61 18.05 -2.90
N ALA A 376 25.69 17.58 -4.15
CA ALA A 376 26.44 18.22 -5.23
C ALA A 376 25.62 19.28 -6.00
N GLY A 377 24.31 19.40 -5.76
CA GLY A 377 23.41 20.27 -6.52
C GLY A 377 23.24 19.85 -7.99
N THR A 378 23.43 18.56 -8.30
CA THR A 378 23.40 18.01 -9.66
C THR A 378 22.12 17.25 -9.99
N CYS A 379 21.18 17.04 -9.05
CA CYS A 379 19.86 16.46 -9.35
C CYS A 379 18.96 17.48 -10.09
N THR A 380 19.33 17.88 -11.30
CA THR A 380 18.63 18.93 -12.07
C THR A 380 17.57 18.39 -13.03
N SER A 381 17.63 17.09 -13.34
CA SER A 381 16.74 16.43 -14.31
C SER A 381 15.56 15.69 -13.67
N SER A 382 15.54 15.55 -12.35
CA SER A 382 14.54 14.78 -11.61
C SER A 382 14.10 15.54 -10.37
N ALA A 383 12.84 15.38 -9.98
CA ALA A 383 12.30 15.97 -8.74
C ALA A 383 12.62 15.13 -7.49
N TYR A 384 13.56 14.20 -7.62
CA TYR A 384 14.02 13.25 -6.60
C TYR A 384 15.52 12.98 -6.82
N GLY A 385 16.20 12.52 -5.78
CA GLY A 385 17.62 12.16 -5.81
C GLY A 385 17.89 10.89 -6.61
N ASP A 386 19.16 10.51 -6.72
CA ASP A 386 19.60 9.38 -7.56
C ASP A 386 19.78 8.08 -6.78
N GLY A 387 19.44 8.05 -5.49
CA GLY A 387 19.60 6.89 -4.60
C GLY A 387 21.05 6.53 -4.28
N ASN A 388 22.02 7.29 -4.81
CA ASN A 388 23.44 7.05 -4.57
C ASN A 388 23.88 7.81 -3.33
N TRP A 389 24.40 7.10 -2.32
CA TRP A 389 24.83 7.73 -1.07
C TRP A 389 26.00 7.01 -0.42
N VAL A 390 26.78 7.76 0.37
CA VAL A 390 28.02 7.27 1.01
C VAL A 390 27.79 6.91 2.48
N CYS A 391 27.73 5.61 2.78
CA CYS A 391 27.65 5.10 4.14
C CYS A 391 29.05 4.86 4.74
N GLY A 392 29.89 4.10 4.05
CA GLY A 392 31.26 3.79 4.47
C GLY A 392 32.29 4.78 3.95
N ASP A 393 33.53 4.64 4.40
CA ASP A 393 34.65 5.48 3.97
C ASP A 393 34.99 5.23 2.49
N ILE A 394 35.32 6.30 1.77
CA ILE A 394 35.74 6.24 0.37
C ILE A 394 37.21 6.60 0.25
N SER A 395 37.96 5.89 -0.60
CA SER A 395 39.41 6.08 -0.73
C SER A 395 39.83 6.27 -2.17
N TYR A 396 40.58 7.34 -2.45
CA TYR A 396 41.10 7.66 -3.77
C TYR A 396 42.60 7.89 -3.74
N LYS A 397 43.29 7.51 -4.81
CA LYS A 397 44.71 7.81 -4.99
C LYS A 397 44.89 9.13 -5.71
N THR A 398 45.74 10.00 -5.17
CA THR A 398 46.16 11.23 -5.86
C THR A 398 46.82 10.89 -7.20
N THR A 399 46.55 11.68 -8.23
CA THR A 399 47.16 11.52 -9.57
C THR A 399 48.31 12.49 -9.80
N ALA A 400 48.36 13.59 -9.04
CA ALA A 400 49.40 14.60 -9.10
C ALA A 400 49.98 14.88 -7.71
N THR A 401 51.30 15.14 -7.67
CA THR A 401 51.94 15.64 -6.46
C THR A 401 51.39 17.02 -6.14
N SER A 402 50.85 17.17 -4.94
CA SER A 402 50.24 18.42 -4.47
C SER A 402 51.08 19.00 -3.34
N ILE A 403 51.35 20.30 -3.38
CA ILE A 403 52.14 21.01 -2.37
C ILE A 403 51.25 22.08 -1.75
N THR A 404 51.15 22.06 -0.43
CA THR A 404 50.46 23.11 0.32
C THR A 404 51.42 24.25 0.60
N VAL A 405 51.07 25.46 0.17
CA VAL A 405 51.72 26.70 0.60
C VAL A 405 50.63 27.72 0.87
N SER A 406 50.36 28.10 2.12
CA SER A 406 49.89 29.47 2.38
C SER A 406 49.83 29.85 3.86
N LEU A 407 50.45 30.98 4.19
CA LEU A 407 50.08 31.83 5.32
C LEU A 407 49.02 32.83 4.84
N GLY A 408 47.74 32.51 5.04
CA GLY A 408 46.65 33.50 4.93
C GLY A 408 46.52 34.31 6.23
N LYS A 409 46.29 35.63 6.13
CA LYS A 409 46.09 36.56 7.26
C LYS A 409 44.89 36.23 8.19
N SER A 410 44.17 35.13 7.94
CA SER A 410 42.95 34.72 8.67
C SER A 410 42.97 33.26 9.19
N GLY A 411 44.12 32.59 9.22
CA GLY A 411 44.33 31.37 10.02
C GLY A 411 43.89 30.01 9.44
N GLY A 412 43.27 29.95 8.26
CA GLY A 412 42.96 28.68 7.57
C GLY A 412 43.97 28.35 6.47
N SER A 413 44.41 27.08 6.39
CA SER A 413 45.25 26.58 5.28
C SER A 413 44.42 25.70 4.35
N ASN A 414 44.58 25.90 3.03
CA ASN A 414 43.87 25.13 2.01
C ASN A 414 44.86 24.26 1.21
N ILE A 415 44.47 23.01 0.93
CA ILE A 415 45.24 22.06 0.12
C ILE A 415 44.37 21.63 -1.04
N THR A 416 44.85 21.77 -2.28
CA THR A 416 44.13 21.24 -3.44
C THR A 416 44.79 19.95 -3.88
N LEU A 417 44.01 18.87 -3.94
CA LEU A 417 44.44 17.55 -4.38
C LEU A 417 43.79 17.21 -5.71
N THR A 418 44.54 16.49 -6.56
CA THR A 418 44.05 16.00 -7.85
C THR A 418 43.92 14.48 -7.82
N PHE A 419 42.80 13.97 -8.31
CA PHE A 419 42.42 12.56 -8.38
C PHE A 419 42.01 12.19 -9.82
N GLY A 420 41.89 10.89 -10.10
CA GLY A 420 41.33 10.40 -11.37
C GLY A 420 39.80 10.46 -11.42
N SER A 421 39.15 10.51 -10.25
CA SER A 421 37.73 10.71 -10.07
C SER A 421 37.48 11.26 -8.67
N THR A 422 36.39 12.00 -8.50
CA THR A 422 35.88 12.50 -7.21
C THR A 422 34.48 11.97 -6.89
N THR A 423 34.02 10.93 -7.59
CA THR A 423 32.69 10.32 -7.37
C THR A 423 32.48 9.98 -5.90
N GLY A 424 31.32 10.35 -5.34
CA GLY A 424 31.03 10.11 -3.92
C GLY A 424 31.61 11.16 -2.98
N ILE A 425 32.59 11.97 -3.38
CA ILE A 425 33.15 13.05 -2.56
C ILE A 425 32.22 14.27 -2.67
N PHE A 426 31.85 14.86 -1.53
CA PHE A 426 31.02 16.07 -1.48
C PHE A 426 31.57 17.10 -0.49
N GLN A 427 31.09 18.34 -0.61
CA GLN A 427 31.51 19.41 0.29
C GLN A 427 31.20 19.07 1.75
N GLY A 428 32.23 19.25 2.57
CA GLY A 428 32.18 19.11 4.01
C GLY A 428 32.49 17.71 4.52
N MET A 429 32.70 16.71 3.67
CA MET A 429 33.21 15.41 4.09
C MET A 429 34.51 15.54 4.87
N GLY A 430 34.63 14.78 5.95
CA GLY A 430 35.86 14.69 6.73
C GLY A 430 36.94 13.85 6.04
N VAL A 431 38.20 14.08 6.41
CA VAL A 431 39.32 13.26 5.95
C VAL A 431 39.79 12.34 7.06
N ASN A 432 39.61 11.03 6.87
CA ASN A 432 40.05 9.98 7.80
C ASN A 432 41.42 9.46 7.38
N SER A 433 42.45 10.31 7.47
CA SER A 433 43.81 9.95 7.10
C SER A 433 44.81 10.54 8.08
N ALA A 434 45.76 9.73 8.54
CA ALA A 434 46.85 10.16 9.42
C ALA A 434 47.76 11.25 8.80
N LEU A 435 47.65 11.48 7.48
CA LEU A 435 48.37 12.53 6.78
C LEU A 435 47.86 13.93 7.11
N PHE A 436 46.64 14.06 7.61
CA PHE A 436 46.02 15.34 7.93
C PHE A 436 45.66 15.43 9.41
N PRO A 437 45.72 16.61 10.02
CA PRO A 437 45.22 16.80 11.37
C PRO A 437 43.72 16.52 11.46
N ALA A 438 43.23 16.21 12.66
CA ALA A 438 41.81 16.13 12.95
C ALA A 438 41.07 17.41 12.51
N ASN A 439 39.79 17.26 12.17
CA ASN A 439 38.95 18.33 11.61
C ASN A 439 39.39 18.85 10.22
N THR A 440 40.19 18.08 9.48
CA THR A 440 40.40 18.35 8.05
C THR A 440 39.17 17.89 7.28
N TYR A 441 38.68 18.74 6.38
CA TYR A 441 37.45 18.51 5.63
C TYR A 441 37.53 19.06 4.20
N VAL A 442 36.64 18.57 3.34
CA VAL A 442 36.45 19.09 1.98
C VAL A 442 35.76 20.46 2.04
N SER A 443 36.46 21.53 1.69
CA SER A 443 35.96 22.89 1.93
C SER A 443 35.06 23.46 0.85
N GLN A 444 35.14 22.90 -0.35
CA GLN A 444 34.41 23.33 -1.54
C GLN A 444 33.84 22.12 -2.25
N GLN A 445 32.79 22.33 -3.04
CA GLN A 445 32.25 21.28 -3.91
C GLN A 445 33.35 20.74 -4.83
N PRO A 446 33.63 19.43 -4.82
CA PRO A 446 34.63 18.84 -5.70
C PRO A 446 34.31 19.07 -7.17
N THR A 447 35.36 19.27 -7.97
CA THR A 447 35.22 19.15 -9.44
C THR A 447 35.41 17.69 -9.83
N SER A 448 35.28 17.35 -11.12
CA SER A 448 35.49 15.98 -11.61
C SER A 448 36.86 15.36 -11.23
N THR A 449 37.88 16.18 -10.99
CA THR A 449 39.24 15.70 -10.68
C THR A 449 39.89 16.37 -9.48
N THR A 450 39.32 17.43 -8.90
CA THR A 450 39.96 18.18 -7.82
C THR A 450 39.12 18.26 -6.55
N VAL A 451 39.80 18.18 -5.41
CA VAL A 451 39.22 18.34 -4.07
C VAL A 451 40.04 19.38 -3.32
N THR A 452 39.38 20.38 -2.75
CA THR A 452 40.03 21.33 -1.84
C THR A 452 39.75 20.94 -0.41
N LEU A 453 40.81 20.77 0.37
CA LEU A 453 40.76 20.50 1.81
C LEU A 453 41.07 21.77 2.59
N SER A 454 40.40 21.94 3.72
CA SER A 454 40.72 22.97 4.71
C SER A 454 40.78 22.38 6.11
N ASN A 455 41.50 23.04 7.00
CA ASN A 455 41.43 22.78 8.44
C ASN A 455 41.15 24.11 9.17
N PRO A 456 40.19 24.14 10.12
CA PRO A 456 39.88 25.35 10.87
C PRO A 456 40.91 25.67 11.95
N ASN A 457 41.77 24.70 12.31
CA ASN A 457 42.90 24.90 13.21
C ASN A 457 44.14 25.32 12.38
N PRO A 458 44.87 26.38 12.78
CA PRO A 458 46.09 26.80 12.10
C PRO A 458 47.22 25.74 12.09
N SER A 459 47.07 24.56 12.68
CA SER A 459 48.10 23.51 12.73
C SER A 459 48.54 22.90 11.39
N LEU A 460 47.95 23.30 10.25
CA LEU A 460 48.49 23.01 8.91
C LEU A 460 49.74 23.85 8.53
N LEU A 461 50.37 24.52 9.51
CA LEU A 461 51.55 25.40 9.37
C LEU A 461 52.84 24.73 8.87
N SER A 462 52.83 23.44 8.51
CA SER A 462 53.97 22.72 7.93
C SER A 462 53.77 22.50 6.42
N VAL A 463 54.84 22.64 5.63
CA VAL A 463 54.81 22.29 4.20
C VAL A 463 54.54 20.79 4.07
N VAL A 464 53.32 20.44 3.71
CA VAL A 464 52.92 19.06 3.41
C VAL A 464 53.04 18.84 1.90
N ILE A 465 53.94 17.94 1.50
CA ILE A 465 54.02 17.41 0.14
C ILE A 465 53.24 16.11 0.13
N ILE A 466 52.24 16.03 -0.74
CA ILE A 466 51.46 14.80 -0.96
C ILE A 466 51.86 14.25 -2.33
N PRO A 467 52.65 13.17 -2.40
CA PRO A 467 53.04 12.56 -3.65
C PRO A 467 51.84 12.10 -4.49
N SER A 468 52.06 11.94 -5.80
CA SER A 468 51.15 11.13 -6.62
C SER A 468 51.12 9.67 -6.13
N GLY A 469 49.98 9.02 -6.22
CA GLY A 469 49.73 7.66 -5.77
C GLY A 469 49.39 7.53 -4.28
N THR A 470 49.36 8.63 -3.52
CA THR A 470 48.97 8.63 -2.11
C THR A 470 47.48 8.38 -1.97
N THR A 471 47.11 7.35 -1.19
CA THR A 471 45.71 7.07 -0.86
C THR A 471 45.21 8.07 0.19
N ILE A 472 44.11 8.74 -0.14
CA ILE A 472 43.38 9.65 0.74
C ILE A 472 42.03 9.03 1.02
N THR A 473 41.69 8.86 2.29
CA THR A 473 40.42 8.30 2.75
C THR A 473 39.53 9.41 3.29
N PHE A 474 38.33 9.49 2.77
CA PHE A 474 37.29 10.42 3.19
C PHE A 474 36.27 9.67 4.06
N ALA A 475 35.91 10.27 5.17
CA ALA A 475 35.00 9.70 6.16
C ALA A 475 33.58 9.65 5.60
N GLY A 476 32.97 8.46 5.62
CA GLY A 476 31.54 8.29 5.35
C GLY A 476 30.67 8.57 6.58
N TYR A 477 29.37 8.31 6.44
CA TYR A 477 28.43 8.35 7.55
C TYR A 477 28.88 7.50 8.75
N TRP A 478 29.22 6.23 8.49
CA TRP A 478 29.37 5.23 9.53
C TRP A 478 30.57 5.51 10.45
N SER A 479 31.73 5.84 9.88
CA SER A 479 32.91 6.18 10.67
C SER A 479 32.74 7.48 11.48
N THR A 480 31.90 8.39 10.99
CA THR A 480 31.57 9.65 11.67
C THR A 480 30.56 9.44 12.81
N ALA A 481 29.47 8.72 12.54
CA ALA A 481 28.39 8.47 13.51
C ALA A 481 28.77 7.43 14.57
N HIS A 482 29.52 6.40 14.17
CA HIS A 482 29.84 5.21 14.95
C HIS A 482 31.35 4.92 14.96
N PRO A 483 32.17 5.81 15.52
CA PRO A 483 33.62 5.63 15.55
C PRO A 483 33.99 4.33 16.28
N ASN A 484 34.92 3.58 15.69
CA ASN A 484 35.42 2.29 16.21
C ASN A 484 34.40 1.13 16.21
N VAL A 485 33.27 1.26 15.50
CA VAL A 485 32.28 0.19 15.34
C VAL A 485 32.31 -0.33 13.90
N GLY A 486 32.25 -1.65 13.71
CA GLY A 486 32.18 -2.26 12.38
C GLY A 486 30.89 -1.90 11.64
N ALA A 487 31.02 -1.51 10.37
CA ALA A 487 29.89 -1.14 9.51
C ALA A 487 29.00 -2.34 9.12
N PRO A 488 27.68 -2.14 8.96
CA PRO A 488 26.80 -3.19 8.44
C PRO A 488 27.16 -3.58 7.01
N THR A 489 26.77 -4.78 6.62
CA THR A 489 26.92 -5.25 5.24
C THR A 489 26.16 -4.31 4.29
N GLY A 490 26.79 -3.95 3.17
CA GLY A 490 26.24 -3.00 2.19
C GLY A 490 26.59 -1.53 2.43
N CYS A 491 27.10 -1.18 3.62
CA CYS A 491 27.59 0.18 3.91
C CYS A 491 28.98 0.45 3.31
N GLN A 492 29.80 -0.60 3.13
CA GLN A 492 31.19 -0.50 2.66
C GLN A 492 31.35 -0.36 1.12
N GLY A 493 30.26 -0.16 0.38
CA GLY A 493 30.30 -0.02 -1.06
C GLY A 493 31.04 1.27 -1.46
N SER A 494 32.04 1.13 -2.34
CA SER A 494 32.77 2.27 -2.90
C SER A 494 32.43 2.41 -4.39
N PRO A 495 31.95 3.57 -4.86
CA PRO A 495 31.75 4.80 -4.07
C PRO A 495 30.41 4.87 -3.30
N TYR A 496 29.43 4.01 -3.61
CA TYR A 496 28.08 4.10 -3.06
C TYR A 496 27.64 2.85 -2.31
N SER A 497 26.77 3.06 -1.33
CA SER A 497 26.18 2.02 -0.48
C SER A 497 25.15 1.20 -1.25
N SER A 498 25.07 -0.10 -0.97
CA SER A 498 24.03 -1.00 -1.51
C SER A 498 22.87 -1.23 -0.53
N ILE A 499 22.87 -0.52 0.60
CA ILE A 499 21.90 -0.59 1.68
C ILE A 499 21.09 0.71 1.70
N THR A 500 19.81 0.66 2.08
CA THR A 500 18.99 1.86 2.29
C THR A 500 19.31 2.52 3.62
N ARG A 501 19.00 3.80 3.76
CA ARG A 501 19.21 4.56 5.01
C ARG A 501 18.32 4.04 6.12
N SER A 502 17.08 3.70 5.79
CA SER A 502 16.15 3.00 6.67
C SER A 502 16.71 1.67 7.19
N ALA A 503 17.41 0.89 6.35
CA ALA A 503 18.04 -0.35 6.77
C ALA A 503 19.24 -0.11 7.70
N VAL A 504 20.03 0.95 7.47
CA VAL A 504 21.10 1.36 8.40
C VAL A 504 20.52 1.81 9.75
N TYR A 505 19.47 2.64 9.74
CA TYR A 505 18.74 3.04 10.94
C TYR A 505 18.20 1.82 11.73
N ASN A 506 17.61 0.84 11.04
CA ASN A 506 17.13 -0.38 11.68
C ASN A 506 18.27 -1.24 12.24
N TYR A 507 19.41 -1.28 11.55
CA TYR A 507 20.61 -1.93 12.04
C TYR A 507 21.12 -1.27 13.33
N GLU A 508 21.14 0.06 13.41
CA GLU A 508 21.53 0.80 14.62
C GLU A 508 20.63 0.46 15.81
N ASN A 509 19.32 0.42 15.59
CA ASN A 509 18.33 0.10 16.63
C ASN A 509 18.49 -1.33 17.15
N THR A 510 18.67 -2.30 16.24
CA THR A 510 18.74 -3.72 16.59
C THR A 510 20.09 -4.13 17.22
N ASN A 511 21.17 -3.39 16.95
CA ASN A 511 22.51 -3.67 17.48
C ASN A 511 22.88 -2.80 18.68
N SER A 512 21.91 -2.15 19.34
CA SER A 512 22.14 -1.33 20.54
C SER A 512 23.12 -0.17 20.32
N LEU A 513 23.08 0.45 19.13
CA LEU A 513 23.97 1.56 18.75
C LEU A 513 23.33 2.95 18.98
N ILE A 514 22.13 3.01 19.53
CA ILE A 514 21.42 4.28 19.83
C ILE A 514 22.25 5.15 20.80
N SER A 515 22.81 4.56 21.86
CA SER A 515 23.63 5.27 22.85
C SER A 515 25.09 5.44 22.43
N ASN A 516 25.51 4.85 21.30
CA ASN A 516 26.88 4.99 20.82
C ASN A 516 27.16 6.44 20.41
N THR A 517 28.18 7.04 21.01
CA THR A 517 28.53 8.44 20.81
C THR A 517 29.50 8.63 19.66
N SER A 518 29.18 9.58 18.79
CA SER A 518 30.11 10.13 17.80
C SER A 518 31.23 10.93 18.47
N SER A 519 32.27 11.30 17.71
CA SER A 519 33.43 12.03 18.27
C SER A 519 33.08 13.43 18.79
N GLY A 520 31.97 14.00 18.33
CA GLY A 520 31.37 15.26 18.76
C GLY A 520 30.36 15.13 19.90
N GLY A 521 30.22 13.92 20.48
CA GLY A 521 29.33 13.66 21.61
C GLY A 521 27.87 13.44 21.24
N GLU A 522 27.50 13.42 19.96
CA GLU A 522 26.14 13.08 19.54
C GLU A 522 25.88 11.60 19.81
N SER A 523 24.71 11.29 20.37
CA SER A 523 24.13 9.95 20.34
C SER A 523 22.74 9.99 19.71
N GLY A 524 22.22 8.83 19.33
CA GLY A 524 20.82 8.70 18.90
C GLY A 524 19.82 8.71 20.05
N ALA A 525 20.25 8.76 21.32
CA ALA A 525 19.34 8.76 22.45
C ALA A 525 18.61 10.12 22.59
N PRO A 526 17.27 10.15 22.69
CA PRO A 526 16.53 11.39 22.92
C PRO A 526 16.81 11.94 24.32
N THR A 527 16.94 13.27 24.41
CA THR A 527 17.31 14.00 25.63
C THR A 527 16.39 15.18 25.93
N CYS A 528 15.59 15.64 24.96
CA CYS A 528 14.81 16.87 25.05
C CYS A 528 13.34 16.64 25.41
N SER A 529 12.80 15.50 25.02
CA SER A 529 11.53 15.00 25.49
C SER A 529 11.66 14.37 26.87
N SER A 530 10.68 14.63 27.74
CA SER A 530 10.50 13.85 28.98
C SER A 530 9.56 12.65 28.79
N SER A 531 8.91 12.54 27.63
CA SER A 531 8.07 11.40 27.26
C SER A 531 8.90 10.19 26.88
N THR A 532 8.39 8.99 27.14
CA THR A 532 8.97 7.73 26.66
C THR A 532 9.07 7.75 25.13
N PRO A 533 10.24 7.50 24.54
CA PRO A 533 10.41 7.49 23.09
C PRO A 533 9.59 6.40 22.40
N ASP A 534 9.20 6.64 21.16
CA ASP A 534 8.56 5.63 20.32
C ASP A 534 9.59 4.57 19.89
N THR A 535 9.43 3.35 20.39
CA THR A 535 10.34 2.22 20.15
C THR A 535 9.88 1.30 19.03
N THR A 536 8.78 1.63 18.34
CA THR A 536 8.28 0.81 17.23
C THR A 536 9.24 0.78 16.04
N GLY A 537 10.20 1.72 15.97
CA GLY A 537 11.08 1.93 14.81
C GLY A 537 10.35 2.53 13.60
N LEU A 538 9.11 2.94 13.82
CA LEU A 538 8.23 3.42 12.76
C LEU A 538 8.18 4.94 12.71
N ARG A 539 8.43 5.65 13.82
CA ARG A 539 8.19 7.09 14.01
C ARG A 539 8.72 8.01 12.90
N ARG A 540 9.83 7.66 12.24
CA ARG A 540 10.44 8.39 11.10
C ARG A 540 9.84 8.03 9.74
N MET A 541 8.99 7.02 9.65
CA MET A 541 8.26 6.62 8.46
C MET A 541 6.99 7.47 8.28
N LEU A 542 6.83 7.99 7.08
CA LEU A 542 5.69 8.75 6.64
C LEU A 542 4.93 7.94 5.58
N ILE A 543 3.64 7.72 5.81
CA ILE A 543 2.67 7.19 4.87
C ILE A 543 1.98 8.35 4.20
N VAL A 544 2.27 8.52 2.92
CA VAL A 544 1.95 9.74 2.18
C VAL A 544 1.26 9.34 0.87
N PRO A 545 0.08 9.88 0.56
CA PRO A 545 -0.52 9.73 -0.76
C PRO A 545 0.35 10.39 -1.83
N ILE A 546 0.57 9.64 -2.91
CA ILE A 546 1.15 10.10 -4.16
C ILE A 546 0.00 10.43 -5.11
N ILE A 547 -0.04 11.67 -5.59
CA ILE A 547 -1.12 12.20 -6.42
C ILE A 547 -0.54 12.59 -7.78
N ASN A 548 -1.29 12.34 -8.85
CA ASN A 548 -0.95 12.87 -10.16
C ASN A 548 -1.39 14.34 -10.26
N CYS A 549 -0.51 15.27 -9.91
CA CYS A 549 -0.83 16.68 -9.77
C CYS A 549 -1.08 17.39 -11.11
N GLN A 550 -0.43 16.96 -12.19
CA GLN A 550 -0.60 17.55 -13.52
C GLN A 550 -1.78 16.94 -14.28
N SER A 551 -1.99 15.64 -14.12
CA SER A 551 -3.01 14.87 -14.85
C SER A 551 -4.26 14.56 -14.01
N SER A 552 -4.38 15.15 -12.81
CA SER A 552 -5.57 15.04 -11.96
C SER A 552 -6.83 15.47 -12.71
N PRO A 553 -7.93 14.69 -12.65
CA PRO A 553 -9.22 15.10 -13.21
C PRO A 553 -9.89 16.20 -12.37
N VAL A 554 -9.39 16.46 -11.15
CA VAL A 554 -9.83 17.53 -10.27
C VAL A 554 -8.81 18.67 -10.28
N SER A 555 -9.28 19.89 -10.51
CA SER A 555 -8.43 21.09 -10.43
C SER A 555 -7.86 21.26 -9.02
N MET A 556 -6.54 21.27 -8.90
CA MET A 556 -5.83 21.41 -7.63
C MET A 556 -5.50 22.88 -7.28
N ASN A 557 -6.16 23.84 -7.94
CA ASN A 557 -6.04 25.26 -7.66
C ASN A 557 -6.85 25.63 -6.40
N GLY A 558 -6.25 25.47 -5.22
CA GLY A 558 -6.87 25.80 -3.93
C GLY A 558 -7.30 24.58 -3.13
N ALA A 559 -8.38 24.73 -2.34
CA ALA A 559 -8.86 23.71 -1.40
C ALA A 559 -9.73 22.67 -2.12
N ALA A 560 -9.09 21.93 -3.02
CA ALA A 560 -9.75 20.90 -3.81
C ALA A 560 -10.16 19.72 -2.93
N THR A 561 -11.37 19.20 -3.17
CA THR A 561 -11.91 18.03 -2.47
C THR A 561 -12.04 16.86 -3.43
N GLY A 562 -11.91 15.64 -2.91
CA GLY A 562 -12.05 14.42 -3.72
C GLY A 562 -10.93 14.24 -4.76
N VAL A 563 -9.72 14.76 -4.49
CA VAL A 563 -8.58 14.61 -5.40
C VAL A 563 -8.17 13.14 -5.45
N PRO A 564 -8.14 12.49 -6.64
CA PRO A 564 -7.80 11.08 -6.74
C PRO A 564 -6.35 10.82 -6.33
N VAL A 565 -6.16 9.74 -5.56
CA VAL A 565 -4.84 9.25 -5.14
C VAL A 565 -4.37 8.18 -6.12
N ALA A 566 -3.13 8.28 -6.60
CA ALA A 566 -2.55 7.26 -7.48
C ALA A 566 -2.13 6.04 -6.66
N THR A 567 -1.53 6.27 -5.48
CA THR A 567 -1.14 5.25 -4.50
C THR A 567 -0.70 5.90 -3.18
N TYR A 568 -0.42 5.12 -2.14
CA TYR A 568 0.29 5.58 -0.95
C TYR A 568 1.73 5.08 -0.98
N GLY A 569 2.68 5.94 -0.64
CA GLY A 569 4.09 5.62 -0.50
C GLY A 569 4.55 5.61 0.95
N LYS A 570 5.55 4.79 1.24
CA LYS A 570 6.31 4.81 2.49
C LYS A 570 7.57 5.66 2.30
N PHE A 571 7.73 6.69 3.11
CA PHE A 571 8.86 7.61 3.04
C PHE A 571 9.57 7.68 4.39
N PHE A 572 10.84 7.32 4.45
CA PHE A 572 11.64 7.36 5.67
C PHE A 572 12.40 8.68 5.76
N MET A 573 12.09 9.48 6.79
CA MET A 573 12.73 10.77 7.03
C MET A 573 14.16 10.58 7.53
N THR A 574 15.13 11.11 6.78
CA THR A 574 16.56 10.85 7.03
C THR A 574 17.19 11.93 7.91
N GLN A 575 16.66 13.15 7.85
CA GLN A 575 17.20 14.33 8.51
C GLN A 575 16.08 15.26 8.97
N PRO A 576 16.28 16.07 10.02
CA PRO A 576 15.33 17.09 10.42
C PRO A 576 15.15 18.17 9.34
N TYR A 577 14.02 18.86 9.38
CA TYR A 577 13.74 20.07 8.62
C TYR A 577 14.63 21.23 9.09
N ASP A 578 15.40 21.77 8.15
CA ASP A 578 16.44 22.79 8.38
C ASP A 578 15.91 24.24 8.31
N GLY A 579 14.61 24.41 8.08
CA GLY A 579 13.97 25.72 7.84
C GLY A 579 13.60 25.97 6.38
N THR A 580 14.16 25.20 5.44
CA THR A 580 13.90 25.28 3.99
C THR A 580 13.43 23.95 3.41
N THR A 581 14.09 22.84 3.76
CA THR A 581 13.86 21.52 3.17
C THR A 581 14.16 20.41 4.18
N THR A 582 13.51 19.28 4.01
CA THR A 582 13.95 17.99 4.58
C THR A 582 13.81 16.92 3.50
N TYR A 583 14.54 15.82 3.64
CA TYR A 583 14.52 14.73 2.68
C TYR A 583 13.97 13.46 3.30
N ALA A 584 13.21 12.71 2.50
CA ALA A 584 12.73 11.40 2.88
C ALA A 584 13.04 10.37 1.78
N GLU A 585 13.57 9.22 2.19
CA GLU A 585 13.89 8.08 1.34
C GLU A 585 12.61 7.29 1.02
N TYR A 586 12.33 7.05 -0.26
CA TYR A 586 11.20 6.22 -0.66
C TYR A 586 11.49 4.74 -0.44
N LEU A 587 10.55 4.01 0.20
CA LEU A 587 10.67 2.59 0.56
C LEU A 587 9.70 1.67 -0.18
N GLY A 588 8.98 2.19 -1.17
CA GLY A 588 7.95 1.46 -1.92
C GLY A 588 6.53 1.83 -1.49
N ARG A 589 5.55 1.27 -2.21
CA ARG A 589 4.14 1.53 -1.98
C ARG A 589 3.62 0.84 -0.73
N LEU A 590 2.55 1.40 -0.19
CA LEU A 590 1.74 0.73 0.82
C LEU A 590 0.85 -0.28 0.12
N THR A 591 1.03 -1.57 0.45
CA THR A 591 0.20 -2.66 -0.07
C THR A 591 -0.70 -3.22 1.02
N PRO A 592 -1.87 -3.80 0.67
CA PRO A 592 -2.75 -4.42 1.66
C PRO A 592 -2.01 -5.49 2.47
N GLY A 593 -2.18 -5.48 3.79
CA GLY A 593 -1.51 -6.43 4.69
C GLY A 593 -0.02 -6.16 4.92
N SER A 594 0.53 -5.03 4.45
CA SER A 594 1.87 -4.59 4.83
C SER A 594 1.96 -4.38 6.35
N ALA A 595 2.96 -4.99 6.99
CA ALA A 595 3.31 -4.70 8.38
C ALA A 595 4.14 -3.40 8.47
N GLY A 596 3.86 -2.52 9.44
CA GLY A 596 4.61 -1.26 9.65
C GLY A 596 3.72 -0.10 10.09
N GLN A 597 4.21 1.14 9.92
CA GLN A 597 3.39 2.34 10.16
C GLN A 597 2.38 2.45 9.04
N GLY A 598 1.12 2.59 9.43
CA GLY A 598 -0.01 2.65 8.54
C GLY A 598 -0.41 1.32 7.92
N SER A 599 -1.72 1.18 7.74
CA SER A 599 -2.34 -0.04 7.24
C SER A 599 -3.30 0.33 6.13
N LEU A 600 -3.22 -0.41 5.02
CA LEU A 600 -4.20 -0.38 3.96
C LEU A 600 -5.14 -1.56 4.15
N VAL A 601 -6.39 -1.26 4.50
CA VAL A 601 -7.45 -2.25 4.71
C VAL A 601 -8.38 -2.22 3.52
N GLN A 602 -8.66 -3.40 2.97
CA GLN A 602 -9.58 -3.60 1.86
C GLN A 602 -10.86 -4.25 2.38
N SER A 603 -12.01 -3.67 2.03
CA SER A 603 -13.33 -4.21 2.35
C SER A 603 -14.14 -4.35 1.08
N VAL A 604 -14.60 -5.58 0.81
CA VAL A 604 -15.47 -5.86 -0.33
C VAL A 604 -16.90 -6.02 0.16
N GLN A 605 -17.83 -5.29 -0.45
CA GLN A 605 -19.23 -5.30 -0.05
C GLN A 605 -20.13 -5.63 -1.24
N LEU A 606 -21.16 -6.44 -0.97
CA LEU A 606 -22.29 -6.66 -1.88
C LEU A 606 -23.35 -5.57 -1.70
N TYR A 607 -23.88 -5.09 -2.82
CA TYR A 607 -24.96 -4.12 -2.89
C TYR A 607 -26.18 -4.80 -3.50
N ARG A 608 -27.32 -4.73 -2.80
CA ARG A 608 -28.58 -5.40 -3.17
C ARG A 608 -29.72 -4.41 -3.30
#